data_AF-A0A6I2XWH6-F1
#
_entry.id   AF-A0A6I2XWH6-F1
#
_cell.length_a   1.000
_cell.length_b   1.000
_cell.length_c   1.000
_cell.angle_alpha   90.00
_cell.angle_beta   90.00
_cell.angle_gamma   90.00
#
_symmetry.space_group_name_H-M   'P 1'
#
loop_
_entity.id
_entity.type
_entity.pdbx_description
1 polymer ?
#
loop_
_entity_poly.entity_id
_entity_poly.type
_entity_poly.pdbx_seq_one_letter_code
_entity_poly.pdbx_strand_id
1 'polypeptide(L)'
;MAKANAAPVFPSDDDRNRGPSPAESSPLSSPSSSPPETATMNPAASDSQLPTSPASSPTSPPPAPTPPAPERPQPPDPFNIETLRCSLNFADGLGVKKVQGAMPCRKPGKAEFVRVRPGEEWRLMTAVLEMERGIERQTYLVAPHLWPELSGEISPALLLTCVNRQSDMFVWRIKLPGADGRSNSWTESALQIAKAAETRWCRLVSDVGNGHYSHFEPTVALPDPQWPEISFQEIIRLAFRDRLIDSLDHPVIRELRGAA
;
A
#
# COMPACT_ATOMS: atom_id res chain seq x y z
N MET A 1 -65.97 -3.38 15.99
CA MET A 1 -66.04 -4.50 16.95
C MET A 1 -64.63 -4.95 17.26
N ALA A 2 -64.26 -5.08 18.52
CA ALA A 2 -62.93 -5.52 18.94
C ALA A 2 -62.87 -7.05 19.08
N LYS A 3 -61.67 -7.63 18.89
CA LYS A 3 -61.28 -8.89 19.54
C LYS A 3 -59.76 -8.88 19.75
N ALA A 4 -59.35 -9.10 20.99
CA ALA A 4 -57.98 -9.27 21.43
C ALA A 4 -57.66 -10.77 21.64
N ASN A 5 -56.54 -11.06 22.32
CA ASN A 5 -55.97 -12.37 22.69
C ASN A 5 -55.19 -13.10 21.58
N ALA A 6 -54.08 -13.78 21.87
CA ALA A 6 -53.29 -13.85 23.11
C ALA A 6 -51.82 -14.25 22.82
N ALA A 7 -50.93 -13.94 23.76
CA ALA A 7 -49.60 -14.55 23.84
C ALA A 7 -49.63 -15.82 24.71
N PRO A 8 -48.66 -16.72 24.54
CA PRO A 8 -48.18 -17.56 25.64
C PRO A 8 -46.70 -17.27 25.99
N VAL A 9 -46.30 -17.78 27.16
CA VAL A 9 -45.07 -17.47 27.90
C VAL A 9 -44.02 -18.58 27.73
N PHE A 10 -42.76 -18.24 28.03
CA PHE A 10 -41.54 -19.07 28.11
C PHE A 10 -41.67 -20.43 28.81
N PRO A 11 -40.64 -21.29 28.68
CA PRO A 11 -39.76 -21.44 29.85
C PRO A 11 -38.26 -21.21 29.56
N SER A 12 -37.50 -21.03 30.65
CA SER A 12 -36.04 -20.92 30.69
C SER A 12 -35.44 -22.10 31.45
N ASP A 13 -34.33 -22.63 30.94
CA ASP A 13 -33.30 -23.44 31.63
C ASP A 13 -31.97 -22.94 31.00
N ASP A 14 -30.98 -22.35 31.66
CA ASP A 14 -30.35 -22.51 32.98
C ASP A 14 -29.34 -23.69 33.10
N ASP A 15 -28.26 -23.40 33.83
CA ASP A 15 -27.21 -24.27 34.37
C ASP A 15 -26.00 -24.82 33.55
N ARG A 16 -24.86 -24.12 33.75
CA ARG A 16 -23.52 -24.61 34.19
C ARG A 16 -22.91 -25.87 33.56
N ASN A 17 -21.66 -25.74 33.04
CA ASN A 17 -20.48 -26.24 33.77
C ASN A 17 -19.13 -25.63 33.35
N ARG A 18 -18.17 -25.78 34.26
CA ARG A 18 -16.85 -25.17 34.47
C ARG A 18 -15.72 -25.73 33.57
N GLY A 19 -14.56 -25.02 33.56
CA GLY A 19 -13.26 -25.50 33.05
C GLY A 19 -12.55 -26.52 33.98
N PRO A 20 -11.20 -26.70 33.92
CA PRO A 20 -10.22 -25.61 34.04
C PRO A 20 -8.91 -25.72 33.20
N SER A 21 -7.99 -24.77 33.42
CA SER A 21 -6.56 -24.77 32.99
C SER A 21 -5.69 -25.58 34.00
N PRO A 22 -4.38 -25.88 33.78
CA PRO A 22 -3.29 -24.91 34.11
C PRO A 22 -1.92 -25.05 33.37
N ALA A 23 -0.96 -24.17 33.72
CA ALA A 23 0.53 -24.30 33.63
C ALA A 23 1.19 -24.33 32.22
N GLU A 24 2.42 -23.90 31.92
CA GLU A 24 3.50 -23.08 32.55
C GLU A 24 4.58 -22.76 31.46
N SER A 25 5.62 -21.90 31.56
CA SER A 25 6.12 -20.94 32.56
C SER A 25 7.00 -19.83 31.89
N SER A 26 7.79 -19.06 32.67
CA SER A 26 8.84 -18.08 32.24
C SER A 26 10.22 -18.44 32.88
N PRO A 27 11.29 -17.61 32.93
CA PRO A 27 11.86 -16.52 32.08
C PRO A 27 13.41 -16.70 31.84
N LEU A 28 14.14 -15.59 31.57
CA LEU A 28 15.63 -15.42 31.59
C LEU A 28 16.43 -16.03 30.41
N SER A 29 17.62 -15.54 29.98
CA SER A 29 18.55 -14.53 30.53
C SER A 29 19.44 -13.87 29.44
N SER A 30 19.98 -12.68 29.73
CA SER A 30 21.17 -12.11 29.08
C SER A 30 22.43 -12.32 29.93
N PRO A 31 23.62 -12.47 29.32
CA PRO A 31 24.83 -11.73 29.76
C PRO A 31 25.61 -11.19 28.53
N SER A 32 26.16 -9.98 28.44
CA SER A 32 27.00 -9.19 29.36
C SER A 32 28.28 -9.89 29.85
N SER A 33 29.40 -9.70 29.14
CA SER A 33 30.76 -9.88 29.66
C SER A 33 31.82 -9.20 28.78
N SER A 34 32.41 -8.11 29.30
CA SER A 34 33.87 -7.88 29.18
C SER A 34 34.58 -8.81 30.22
N PRO A 35 35.92 -9.02 30.26
CA PRO A 35 36.93 -7.97 30.52
C PRO A 35 38.30 -8.21 29.76
N PRO A 36 39.52 -8.10 30.33
CA PRO A 36 40.36 -6.88 30.26
C PRO A 36 41.88 -7.11 29.93
N GLU A 37 42.71 -6.07 30.17
CA GLU A 37 44.16 -6.13 30.54
C GLU A 37 45.21 -6.56 29.47
N THR A 38 46.51 -6.21 29.55
CA THR A 38 47.28 -5.13 30.23
C THR A 38 48.64 -4.96 29.50
N ALA A 39 49.28 -3.79 29.62
CA ALA A 39 50.56 -3.44 28.98
C ALA A 39 51.81 -4.15 29.58
N THR A 40 52.94 -4.15 28.84
CA THR A 40 54.36 -4.23 29.28
C THR A 40 55.24 -4.10 28.02
N MET A 41 55.88 -2.95 27.70
CA MET A 41 57.26 -2.54 28.07
C MET A 41 58.28 -3.69 27.94
N ASN A 42 59.42 -3.61 27.23
CA ASN A 42 60.63 -2.79 27.45
C ASN A 42 61.77 -3.40 26.54
N PRO A 43 63.06 -3.02 26.58
CA PRO A 43 63.68 -1.70 26.32
C PRO A 43 65.00 -1.79 25.47
N ALA A 44 65.82 -0.72 25.50
CA ALA A 44 67.29 -0.70 25.38
C ALA A 44 67.98 -0.86 23.99
N ALA A 45 69.17 -0.28 23.71
CA ALA A 45 69.92 0.86 24.30
C ALA A 45 71.17 1.20 23.43
N SER A 46 71.75 2.42 23.61
CA SER A 46 73.16 2.81 23.34
C SER A 46 73.70 2.75 21.88
N ASP A 47 74.71 3.53 21.45
CA ASP A 47 75.50 4.61 22.08
C ASP A 47 76.14 5.56 21.02
N SER A 48 76.65 6.74 21.45
CA SER A 48 77.83 7.54 20.99
C SER A 48 78.31 7.53 19.49
N GLN A 49 78.88 8.58 18.87
CA GLN A 49 79.66 9.75 19.37
C GLN A 49 79.86 10.84 18.26
N LEU A 50 80.23 12.07 18.65
CA LEU A 50 80.75 13.19 17.81
C LEU A 50 82.30 13.31 17.99
N PRO A 51 83.07 14.29 17.43
CA PRO A 51 82.81 15.37 16.45
C PRO A 51 83.88 15.49 15.30
N THR A 52 83.74 16.46 14.37
CA THR A 52 84.79 17.46 14.02
C THR A 52 84.35 18.48 12.94
N SER A 53 84.75 19.74 13.11
CA SER A 53 84.74 20.85 12.13
C SER A 53 86.08 21.60 12.27
N PRO A 54 86.64 22.30 11.25
CA PRO A 54 86.12 23.63 10.84
C PRO A 54 86.35 24.04 9.36
N ALA A 55 85.68 25.12 8.90
CA ALA A 55 86.22 26.24 8.06
C ALA A 55 85.14 27.02 7.24
N SER A 56 84.60 28.08 7.84
CA SER A 56 84.34 29.43 7.27
C SER A 56 83.63 29.68 5.91
N SER A 57 82.40 30.19 6.04
CA SER A 57 81.83 31.40 5.36
C SER A 57 81.36 31.33 3.88
N PRO A 58 80.44 32.23 3.43
CA PRO A 58 79.66 33.23 4.17
C PRO A 58 78.11 33.06 4.11
N THR A 59 77.43 33.70 5.05
CA THR A 59 75.95 33.74 5.19
C THR A 59 75.25 34.45 4.03
N SER A 60 74.18 33.84 3.50
CA SER A 60 73.07 34.55 2.83
C SER A 60 71.81 34.43 3.70
N PRO A 61 70.95 35.46 3.80
CA PRO A 61 69.73 35.40 4.60
C PRO A 61 68.69 34.44 3.99
N PRO A 62 67.86 33.77 4.81
CA PRO A 62 66.84 32.85 4.32
C PRO A 62 65.70 33.61 3.63
N PRO A 63 65.09 33.05 2.56
CA PRO A 63 63.83 33.57 2.04
C PRO A 63 62.71 33.36 3.07
N ALA A 64 61.77 34.31 3.13
CA ALA A 64 60.65 34.26 4.07
C ALA A 64 59.76 33.02 3.84
N PRO A 65 59.14 32.46 4.90
CA PRO A 65 58.19 31.37 4.76
C PRO A 65 57.00 31.83 3.92
N THR A 66 56.79 31.18 2.78
CA THR A 66 55.58 31.38 1.97
C THR A 66 54.38 30.81 2.74
N PRO A 67 53.27 31.56 2.89
CA PRO A 67 52.09 31.02 3.58
C PRO A 67 51.56 29.79 2.82
N PRO A 68 51.05 28.76 3.54
CA PRO A 68 50.51 27.58 2.88
C PRO A 68 49.33 27.99 1.98
N ALA A 69 49.35 27.50 0.74
CA ALA A 69 48.23 27.69 -0.17
C ALA A 69 46.95 27.08 0.43
N PRO A 70 45.77 27.72 0.26
CA PRO A 70 44.53 27.19 0.80
C PRO A 70 44.28 25.79 0.23
N GLU A 71 44.13 24.83 1.14
CA GLU A 71 43.90 23.44 0.82
C GLU A 71 42.58 23.31 0.06
N ARG A 72 42.65 22.88 -1.21
CA ARG A 72 41.45 22.68 -2.03
C ARG A 72 40.59 21.62 -1.34
N PRO A 73 39.28 21.84 -1.12
CA PRO A 73 38.41 20.82 -0.58
C PRO A 73 38.52 19.55 -1.42
N GLN A 74 38.96 18.46 -0.81
CA GLN A 74 39.04 17.17 -1.49
C GLN A 74 37.62 16.76 -1.91
N PRO A 75 37.41 16.26 -3.13
CA PRO A 75 36.10 15.79 -3.54
C PRO A 75 35.63 14.67 -2.58
N PRO A 76 34.37 14.68 -2.11
CA PRO A 76 33.89 13.70 -1.15
C PRO A 76 34.03 12.28 -1.70
N ASP A 77 34.48 11.35 -0.85
CA ASP A 77 34.70 9.96 -1.22
C ASP A 77 33.40 9.32 -1.76
N PRO A 78 33.37 8.87 -3.03
CA PRO A 78 32.18 8.27 -3.62
C PRO A 78 31.79 6.93 -2.98
N PHE A 79 32.65 6.33 -2.15
CA PHE A 79 32.38 5.08 -1.42
C PHE A 79 32.04 5.30 0.07
N ASN A 80 31.86 6.54 0.52
CA ASN A 80 31.46 6.81 1.90
C ASN A 80 30.08 6.20 2.22
N ILE A 81 30.08 5.16 3.06
CA ILE A 81 28.89 4.38 3.42
C ILE A 81 27.79 5.26 4.03
N GLU A 82 28.12 6.35 4.73
CA GLU A 82 27.12 7.23 5.33
C GLU A 82 26.43 8.13 4.29
N THR A 83 27.13 8.55 3.21
CA THR A 83 26.51 9.28 2.09
C THR A 83 25.76 8.36 1.14
N LEU A 84 26.17 7.08 1.06
CA LEU A 84 25.51 6.03 0.29
C LEU A 84 24.31 5.37 1.01
N ARG A 85 24.05 5.69 2.29
CA ARG A 85 22.89 5.20 3.03
C ARG A 85 21.60 5.79 2.49
N CYS A 86 20.98 5.05 1.58
CA CYS A 86 19.60 5.25 1.15
C CYS A 86 18.65 5.34 2.37
N SER A 87 18.01 6.48 2.56
CA SER A 87 16.92 6.60 3.55
C SER A 87 15.68 5.83 3.06
N LEU A 88 14.82 5.44 3.99
CA LEU A 88 13.64 4.62 3.68
C LEU A 88 12.62 5.32 2.75
N ASN A 89 12.72 6.65 2.61
CA ASN A 89 11.92 7.49 1.71
C ASN A 89 12.66 7.81 0.39
N PHE A 90 13.33 6.81 -0.21
CA PHE A 90 14.07 6.96 -1.47
C PHE A 90 13.25 7.58 -2.63
N ALA A 91 11.93 7.35 -2.63
CA ALA A 91 11.03 7.91 -3.65
C ALA A 91 10.89 9.44 -3.58
N ASP A 92 10.88 10.03 -2.38
CA ASP A 92 10.65 11.47 -2.20
C ASP A 92 11.86 12.31 -2.62
N GLY A 93 13.07 11.76 -2.46
CA GLY A 93 14.33 12.45 -2.80
C GLY A 93 14.70 12.44 -4.29
N LEU A 94 14.06 11.61 -5.12
CA LEU A 94 14.44 11.43 -6.53
C LEU A 94 13.54 12.17 -7.53
N GLY A 95 12.47 12.83 -7.09
CA GLY A 95 11.56 13.57 -7.98
C GLY A 95 10.82 12.69 -9.00
N VAL A 96 10.79 11.36 -8.81
CA VAL A 96 10.18 10.41 -9.75
C VAL A 96 8.66 10.41 -9.56
N LYS A 97 7.95 11.24 -10.32
CA LYS A 97 6.48 11.18 -10.42
C LYS A 97 6.08 9.85 -11.06
N LYS A 98 5.63 8.88 -10.24
CA LYS A 98 5.17 7.55 -10.69
C LYS A 98 3.98 7.69 -11.65
N VAL A 99 4.25 7.66 -12.95
CA VAL A 99 3.20 7.59 -13.98
C VAL A 99 2.57 6.19 -13.94
N GLN A 100 1.41 6.06 -13.33
CA GLN A 100 0.63 4.81 -13.32
C GLN A 100 0.10 4.52 -14.73
N GLY A 101 0.84 3.72 -15.51
CA GLY A 101 0.54 3.43 -16.91
C GLY A 101 -0.71 2.57 -17.15
N ALA A 102 -1.17 1.84 -16.13
CA ALA A 102 -2.41 1.07 -16.15
C ALA A 102 -3.08 1.15 -14.77
N MET A 103 -4.40 1.36 -14.76
CA MET A 103 -5.19 1.46 -13.52
C MET A 103 -5.92 0.13 -13.29
N PRO A 104 -5.61 -0.66 -12.26
CA PRO A 104 -6.27 -1.95 -12.06
C PRO A 104 -7.73 -1.74 -11.61
N CYS A 105 -8.67 -2.46 -12.23
CA CYS A 105 -10.08 -2.49 -11.83
C CYS A 105 -10.38 -3.79 -11.07
N ARG A 106 -10.26 -3.75 -9.74
CA ARG A 106 -10.28 -4.94 -8.87
C ARG A 106 -10.96 -4.69 -7.53
N LYS A 107 -11.34 -5.78 -6.86
CA LYS A 107 -11.69 -5.75 -5.44
C LYS A 107 -10.43 -5.49 -4.57
N PRO A 108 -10.55 -4.81 -3.42
CA PRO A 108 -9.51 -4.77 -2.39
C PRO A 108 -8.99 -6.16 -2.00
N GLY A 109 -7.69 -6.27 -1.73
CA GLY A 109 -7.07 -7.51 -1.28
C GLY A 109 -7.44 -7.87 0.16
N LYS A 110 -7.50 -9.16 0.50
CA LYS A 110 -7.88 -9.66 1.86
C LYS A 110 -6.98 -9.11 2.99
N ALA A 111 -5.73 -8.76 2.67
CA ALA A 111 -4.73 -8.22 3.58
C ALA A 111 -4.51 -6.70 3.43
N GLU A 112 -5.27 -6.03 2.55
CA GLU A 112 -5.02 -4.66 2.12
C GLU A 112 -5.96 -3.68 2.84
N PHE A 113 -5.40 -2.68 3.52
CA PHE A 113 -6.15 -1.53 4.00
C PHE A 113 -6.28 -0.51 2.86
N VAL A 114 -7.50 -0.02 2.65
CA VAL A 114 -7.85 0.88 1.55
C VAL A 114 -8.59 2.12 2.04
N ARG A 115 -8.46 3.21 1.28
CA ARG A 115 -9.33 4.40 1.34
C ARG A 115 -10.05 4.58 0.01
N VAL A 116 -11.32 4.95 0.09
CA VAL A 116 -12.11 5.43 -1.05
C VAL A 116 -11.95 6.95 -1.13
N ARG A 117 -11.90 7.50 -2.34
CA ARG A 117 -11.86 8.95 -2.53
C ARG A 117 -13.27 9.53 -2.32
N PRO A 118 -13.48 10.43 -1.34
CA PRO A 118 -14.78 11.09 -1.17
C PRO A 118 -15.07 12.04 -2.35
N GLY A 119 -16.35 12.39 -2.55
CA GLY A 119 -16.83 13.21 -3.66
C GLY A 119 -17.62 12.42 -4.71
N GLU A 120 -18.58 13.05 -5.38
CA GLU A 120 -19.37 12.42 -6.46
C GLU A 120 -18.59 12.38 -7.79
N GLU A 121 -17.62 13.27 -7.95
CA GLU A 121 -16.75 13.37 -9.11
C GLU A 121 -15.67 12.28 -9.20
N TRP A 122 -15.53 11.44 -8.16
CA TRP A 122 -14.58 10.30 -8.09
C TRP A 122 -15.25 8.92 -8.12
N ARG A 123 -16.57 8.90 -8.35
CA ARG A 123 -17.39 7.69 -8.46
C ARG A 123 -18.19 7.70 -9.76
N LEU A 124 -18.47 6.52 -10.32
CA LEU A 124 -19.28 6.37 -11.53
C LEU A 124 -20.25 5.20 -11.39
N MET A 125 -21.55 5.46 -11.50
CA MET A 125 -22.54 4.41 -11.73
C MET A 125 -22.66 4.16 -13.22
N THR A 126 -22.48 2.91 -13.65
CA THR A 126 -22.46 2.51 -15.07
C THR A 126 -22.86 1.04 -15.23
N ALA A 127 -23.03 0.56 -16.46
CA ALA A 127 -23.14 -0.87 -16.73
C ALA A 127 -21.78 -1.47 -17.13
N VAL A 128 -21.53 -2.70 -16.65
CA VAL A 128 -20.32 -3.46 -16.95
C VAL A 128 -20.65 -4.88 -17.38
N LEU A 129 -19.84 -5.42 -18.30
CA LEU A 129 -19.84 -6.83 -18.66
C LEU A 129 -18.68 -7.52 -17.92
N GLU A 130 -18.92 -8.70 -17.37
CA GLU A 130 -17.86 -9.53 -16.78
C GLU A 130 -17.68 -10.82 -17.55
N MET A 131 -16.44 -11.12 -17.94
CA MET A 131 -16.07 -12.34 -18.67
C MET A 131 -14.97 -13.08 -17.92
N GLU A 132 -15.07 -14.40 -17.89
CA GLU A 132 -14.01 -15.26 -17.35
C GLU A 132 -12.96 -15.48 -18.44
N ARG A 133 -11.76 -14.89 -18.29
CA ARG A 133 -10.68 -14.97 -19.29
C ARG A 133 -9.44 -15.58 -18.65
N GLY A 134 -9.39 -16.90 -18.65
CA GLY A 134 -8.39 -17.68 -17.92
C GLY A 134 -8.71 -17.71 -16.43
N ILE A 135 -7.69 -17.52 -15.58
CA ILE A 135 -7.82 -17.60 -14.11
C ILE A 135 -8.54 -16.35 -13.53
N GLU A 136 -8.59 -15.24 -14.26
CA GLU A 136 -9.14 -13.96 -13.78
C GLU A 136 -10.44 -13.54 -14.49
N ARG A 137 -11.37 -12.96 -13.71
CA ARG A 137 -12.59 -12.35 -14.22
C ARG A 137 -12.34 -10.91 -14.63
N GLN A 138 -12.25 -10.69 -15.93
CA GLN A 138 -12.08 -9.36 -16.52
C GLN A 138 -13.41 -8.61 -16.54
N THR A 139 -13.32 -7.29 -16.44
CA THR A 139 -14.48 -6.40 -16.52
C THR A 139 -14.30 -5.41 -17.64
N TYR A 140 -15.34 -5.31 -18.45
CA TYR A 140 -15.45 -4.40 -19.57
C TYR A 140 -16.48 -3.33 -19.23
N LEU A 141 -16.12 -2.08 -19.52
CA LEU A 141 -17.04 -0.96 -19.44
C LEU A 141 -17.88 -0.95 -20.73
N VAL A 142 -19.20 -0.78 -20.62
CA VAL A 142 -20.09 -0.81 -21.79
C VAL A 142 -20.64 0.58 -22.05
N ALA A 143 -20.52 1.05 -23.29
CA ALA A 143 -20.99 2.37 -23.70
C ALA A 143 -22.54 2.47 -23.61
N PRO A 144 -23.13 3.61 -23.19
CA PRO A 144 -24.56 3.72 -22.90
C PRO A 144 -25.51 3.37 -24.05
N HIS A 145 -25.11 3.60 -25.30
CA HIS A 145 -25.94 3.27 -26.47
C HIS A 145 -26.13 1.77 -26.68
N LEU A 146 -25.25 0.92 -26.14
CA LEU A 146 -25.35 -0.54 -26.23
C LEU A 146 -26.14 -1.18 -25.08
N TRP A 147 -26.46 -0.43 -24.02
CA TRP A 147 -27.15 -0.98 -22.85
C TRP A 147 -28.50 -1.66 -23.15
N PRO A 148 -29.35 -1.17 -24.07
CA PRO A 148 -30.60 -1.85 -24.42
C PRO A 148 -30.35 -3.23 -25.04
N GLU A 149 -29.35 -3.32 -25.93
CA GLU A 149 -29.02 -4.52 -26.71
C GLU A 149 -28.28 -5.60 -25.91
N LEU A 150 -27.59 -5.21 -24.85
CA LEU A 150 -26.80 -6.09 -23.98
C LEU A 150 -27.44 -6.24 -22.59
N SER A 151 -28.71 -5.85 -22.43
CA SER A 151 -29.43 -5.76 -21.15
C SER A 151 -29.51 -7.08 -20.36
N GLY A 152 -29.41 -8.24 -21.01
CA GLY A 152 -29.33 -9.55 -20.35
C GLY A 152 -27.91 -10.01 -19.97
N GLU A 153 -26.88 -9.31 -20.44
CA GLU A 153 -25.46 -9.69 -20.30
C GLU A 153 -24.72 -8.75 -19.33
N ILE A 154 -25.09 -7.47 -19.32
CA ILE A 154 -24.49 -6.43 -18.47
C ILE A 154 -25.11 -6.41 -17.08
N SER A 155 -24.32 -5.97 -16.09
CA SER A 155 -24.80 -5.68 -14.73
C SER A 155 -24.52 -4.21 -14.40
N PRO A 156 -25.42 -3.50 -13.70
CA PRO A 156 -25.09 -2.19 -13.15
C PRO A 156 -24.01 -2.32 -12.06
N ALA A 157 -23.10 -1.37 -12.02
CA ALA A 157 -22.00 -1.32 -11.06
C ALA A 157 -21.64 0.12 -10.69
N LEU A 158 -21.21 0.28 -9.45
CA LEU A 158 -20.56 1.48 -8.93
C LEU A 158 -19.05 1.28 -9.01
N LEU A 159 -18.37 2.19 -9.70
CA LEU A 159 -16.92 2.29 -9.76
C LEU A 159 -16.46 3.36 -8.78
N LEU A 160 -15.52 3.03 -7.91
CA LEU A 160 -14.98 3.90 -6.86
C LEU A 160 -13.47 4.05 -7.00
N THR A 161 -12.97 5.29 -6.98
CA THR A 161 -11.53 5.55 -6.91
C THR A 161 -11.01 5.18 -5.52
N CYS A 162 -10.03 4.28 -5.44
CA CYS A 162 -9.47 3.79 -4.19
C CYS A 162 -7.94 3.87 -4.19
N VAL A 163 -7.33 3.99 -3.01
CA VAL A 163 -5.88 3.81 -2.81
C VAL A 163 -5.61 2.85 -1.66
N ASN A 164 -4.47 2.16 -1.73
CA ASN A 164 -3.95 1.34 -0.63
C ASN A 164 -2.88 2.08 0.18
N ARG A 165 -2.32 1.40 1.20
CA ARG A 165 -1.26 1.97 2.06
C ARG A 165 0.08 2.22 1.36
N GLN A 166 0.32 1.65 0.18
CA GLN A 166 1.48 1.95 -0.67
C GLN A 166 1.24 3.13 -1.63
N SER A 167 0.11 3.83 -1.50
CA SER A 167 -0.35 4.87 -2.44
C SER A 167 -0.55 4.36 -3.87
N ASP A 168 -0.74 3.04 -4.05
CA ASP A 168 -1.20 2.50 -5.32
C ASP A 168 -2.70 2.74 -5.46
N MET A 169 -3.07 3.38 -6.58
CA MET A 169 -4.45 3.70 -6.90
C MET A 169 -5.06 2.60 -7.76
N PHE A 170 -6.34 2.34 -7.56
CA PHE A 170 -7.10 1.34 -8.28
C PHE A 170 -8.59 1.71 -8.30
N VAL A 171 -9.34 1.13 -9.23
CA VAL A 171 -10.80 1.27 -9.28
C VAL A 171 -11.43 0.06 -8.61
N TRP A 172 -12.17 0.29 -7.52
CA TRP A 172 -13.01 -0.74 -6.91
C TRP A 172 -14.39 -0.76 -7.57
N ARG A 173 -14.70 -1.86 -8.24
CA ARG A 173 -16.05 -2.14 -8.75
C ARG A 173 -16.92 -2.82 -7.68
N ILE A 174 -18.13 -2.32 -7.48
CA ILE A 174 -19.18 -2.92 -6.67
C ILE A 174 -20.40 -3.14 -7.56
N LYS A 175 -20.82 -4.39 -7.77
CA LYS A 175 -22.06 -4.67 -8.52
C LYS A 175 -23.27 -4.15 -7.73
N LEU A 176 -24.17 -3.47 -8.43
CA LEU A 176 -25.45 -3.01 -7.91
C LEU A 176 -26.54 -4.02 -8.27
N PRO A 177 -27.68 -4.03 -7.56
CA PRO A 177 -28.85 -4.78 -7.99
C PRO A 177 -29.32 -4.32 -9.39
N GLY A 178 -29.70 -5.28 -10.24
CA GLY A 178 -30.35 -5.01 -11.52
C GLY A 178 -31.79 -4.51 -11.36
N ALA A 179 -32.50 -4.39 -12.49
CA ALA A 179 -33.90 -3.95 -12.51
C ALA A 179 -34.84 -4.79 -11.62
N ASP A 180 -34.51 -6.08 -11.40
CA ASP A 180 -35.20 -6.98 -10.47
C ASP A 180 -35.14 -6.56 -8.99
N GLY A 181 -34.35 -5.53 -8.64
CA GLY A 181 -34.26 -4.97 -7.29
C GLY A 181 -33.60 -5.89 -6.23
N ARG A 182 -33.18 -7.10 -6.62
CA ARG A 182 -32.59 -8.11 -5.73
C ARG A 182 -31.16 -7.73 -5.32
N SER A 183 -31.05 -6.83 -4.34
CA SER A 183 -29.81 -6.62 -3.59
C SER A 183 -29.48 -7.85 -2.75
N ASN A 184 -28.20 -8.09 -2.49
CA ASN A 184 -27.75 -9.11 -1.55
C ASN A 184 -26.89 -8.49 -0.45
N SER A 185 -26.79 -9.21 0.68
CA SER A 185 -25.99 -8.83 1.85
C SER A 185 -24.53 -8.51 1.50
N TRP A 186 -23.96 -9.19 0.50
CA TRP A 186 -22.62 -8.92 -0.02
C TRP A 186 -22.49 -7.55 -0.69
N THR A 187 -23.43 -7.15 -1.55
CA THR A 187 -23.44 -5.82 -2.19
C THR A 187 -23.67 -4.74 -1.16
N GLU A 188 -24.65 -4.91 -0.27
CA GLU A 188 -24.97 -3.92 0.77
C GLU A 188 -23.78 -3.69 1.71
N SER A 189 -23.18 -4.76 2.23
CA SER A 189 -21.98 -4.65 3.08
C SER A 189 -20.78 -4.06 2.33
N ALA A 190 -20.58 -4.35 1.03
CA ALA A 190 -19.54 -3.71 0.24
C ALA A 190 -19.75 -2.19 0.14
N LEU A 191 -20.98 -1.74 -0.09
CA LEU A 191 -21.33 -0.31 -0.15
C LEU A 191 -21.15 0.39 1.21
N GLN A 192 -21.56 -0.24 2.31
CA GLN A 192 -21.35 0.30 3.66
C GLN A 192 -19.84 0.43 3.99
N ILE A 193 -19.04 -0.56 3.63
CA ILE A 193 -17.58 -0.55 3.85
C ILE A 193 -16.91 0.48 2.95
N ALA A 194 -17.35 0.63 1.70
CA ALA A 194 -16.88 1.70 0.81
C ALA A 194 -17.16 3.09 1.40
N LYS A 195 -18.36 3.31 1.96
CA LYS A 195 -18.73 4.56 2.62
C LYS A 195 -17.90 4.81 3.89
N ALA A 196 -17.63 3.79 4.70
CA ALA A 196 -16.70 3.91 5.83
C ALA A 196 -15.28 4.28 5.35
N ALA A 197 -14.84 3.66 4.25
CA ALA A 197 -13.53 3.85 3.64
C ALA A 197 -13.30 5.26 3.03
N GLU A 198 -14.35 6.06 2.82
CA GLU A 198 -14.22 7.48 2.50
C GLU A 198 -13.54 8.25 3.66
N THR A 199 -13.80 7.84 4.91
CA THR A 199 -13.35 8.56 6.13
C THR A 199 -12.28 7.84 6.96
N ARG A 200 -12.18 6.50 6.88
CA ARG A 200 -11.26 5.68 7.68
C ARG A 200 -10.56 4.64 6.83
N TRP A 201 -9.38 4.18 7.24
CA TRP A 201 -8.72 3.06 6.56
C TRP A 201 -9.45 1.75 6.86
N CYS A 202 -9.99 1.08 5.84
CA CYS A 202 -10.75 -0.16 6.02
C CYS A 202 -10.05 -1.32 5.29
N ARG A 203 -9.91 -2.48 5.94
CA ARG A 203 -9.48 -3.73 5.30
C ARG A 203 -10.68 -4.65 5.09
N LEU A 204 -11.07 -4.85 3.83
CA LEU A 204 -12.22 -5.65 3.43
C LEU A 204 -11.96 -7.16 3.63
N VAL A 205 -12.83 -7.83 4.39
CA VAL A 205 -12.75 -9.28 4.64
C VAL A 205 -14.09 -9.93 4.29
N SER A 206 -14.04 -11.14 3.73
CA SER A 206 -15.22 -11.89 3.30
C SER A 206 -15.61 -12.89 4.38
N ASP A 207 -16.70 -12.63 5.09
CA ASP A 207 -17.25 -13.55 6.08
C ASP A 207 -18.26 -14.46 5.37
N VAL A 208 -17.76 -15.61 4.91
CA VAL A 208 -18.56 -16.61 4.21
C VAL A 208 -19.57 -17.30 5.13
N GLY A 209 -19.27 -17.39 6.43
CA GLY A 209 -20.16 -18.00 7.42
C GLY A 209 -21.41 -17.16 7.66
N ASN A 210 -21.25 -15.84 7.75
CA ASN A 210 -22.35 -14.89 7.93
C ASN A 210 -22.85 -14.25 6.61
N GLY A 211 -22.36 -14.69 5.46
CA GLY A 211 -22.86 -14.28 4.14
C GLY A 211 -22.71 -12.79 3.80
N HIS A 212 -21.70 -12.10 4.34
CA HIS A 212 -21.49 -10.66 4.10
C HIS A 212 -20.00 -10.25 4.19
N TYR A 213 -19.69 -9.03 3.78
CA TYR A 213 -18.37 -8.45 4.02
C TYR A 213 -18.31 -7.76 5.38
N SER A 214 -17.24 -8.00 6.11
CA SER A 214 -16.86 -7.21 7.28
C SER A 214 -15.61 -6.41 6.94
N HIS A 215 -15.27 -5.42 7.78
CA HIS A 215 -13.99 -4.73 7.65
C HIS A 215 -13.28 -4.61 8.99
N PHE A 216 -11.95 -4.50 8.91
CA PHE A 216 -11.12 -4.12 10.04
C PHE A 216 -10.64 -2.69 9.86
N GLU A 217 -10.70 -1.90 10.92
CA GLU A 217 -10.00 -0.61 11.04
C GLU A 217 -8.60 -0.86 11.65
N PRO A 218 -7.58 -0.03 11.35
CA PRO A 218 -6.26 -0.15 11.96
C PRO A 218 -6.31 0.30 13.44
N THR A 219 -5.65 -0.44 14.33
CA THR A 219 -5.54 -0.09 15.76
C THR A 219 -4.72 1.18 16.00
N VAL A 220 -3.89 1.57 15.04
CA VAL A 220 -3.06 2.78 15.07
C VAL A 220 -3.58 3.76 14.03
N ALA A 221 -3.66 5.04 14.39
CA ALA A 221 -4.00 6.10 13.44
C ALA A 221 -3.00 6.11 12.28
N LEU A 222 -3.50 5.84 11.07
CA LEU A 222 -2.74 5.96 9.84
C LEU A 222 -2.92 7.38 9.27
N PRO A 223 -1.91 7.97 8.61
CA PRO A 223 -2.05 9.24 7.93
C PRO A 223 -3.12 9.17 6.83
N ASP A 224 -3.72 10.31 6.50
CA ASP A 224 -4.63 10.39 5.36
C ASP A 224 -3.91 10.10 4.03
N PRO A 225 -4.61 9.51 3.06
CA PRO A 225 -4.04 9.14 1.76
C PRO A 225 -3.62 10.37 0.95
N GLN A 226 -2.47 10.26 0.28
CA GLN A 226 -2.06 11.17 -0.79
C GLN A 226 -2.80 10.78 -2.09
N TRP A 227 -3.51 11.74 -2.70
CA TRP A 227 -4.23 11.51 -3.95
C TRP A 227 -3.44 12.07 -5.14
N PRO A 228 -3.13 11.26 -6.18
CA PRO A 228 -2.46 11.76 -7.37
C PRO A 228 -3.26 12.87 -8.10
N GLU A 229 -2.53 13.82 -8.68
CA GLU A 229 -3.06 14.87 -9.57
C GLU A 229 -3.44 14.30 -10.94
N ILE A 230 -4.57 13.60 -10.99
CA ILE A 230 -5.13 13.00 -12.20
C ILE A 230 -6.65 13.13 -12.17
N SER A 231 -7.25 13.41 -13.33
CA SER A 231 -8.70 13.53 -13.46
C SER A 231 -9.37 12.16 -13.39
N PHE A 232 -10.60 12.10 -12.86
CA PHE A 232 -11.36 10.85 -12.82
C PHE A 232 -11.60 10.25 -14.21
N GLN A 233 -11.78 11.09 -15.24
CA GLN A 233 -11.87 10.63 -16.62
C GLN A 233 -10.60 9.89 -17.07
N GLU A 234 -9.40 10.37 -16.71
CA GLU A 234 -8.16 9.67 -17.06
C GLU A 234 -7.96 8.41 -16.19
N ILE A 235 -8.41 8.39 -14.94
CA ILE A 235 -8.46 7.16 -14.11
C ILE A 235 -9.31 6.08 -14.81
N ILE A 236 -10.52 6.43 -15.28
CA ILE A 236 -11.39 5.51 -16.01
C ILE A 236 -10.79 5.11 -17.36
N ARG A 237 -10.18 6.06 -18.11
CA ARG A 237 -9.47 5.78 -19.36
C ARG A 237 -8.32 4.79 -19.15
N LEU A 238 -7.51 4.94 -18.10
CA LEU A 238 -6.43 4.02 -17.74
C LEU A 238 -6.96 2.68 -17.19
N ALA A 239 -8.20 2.64 -16.66
CA ALA A 239 -8.82 1.44 -16.11
C ALA A 239 -9.51 0.56 -17.15
N PHE A 240 -9.95 1.14 -18.26
CA PHE A 240 -10.73 0.45 -19.30
C PHE A 240 -10.24 0.69 -20.73
N ARG A 241 -9.01 1.21 -20.93
CA ARG A 241 -8.43 1.50 -22.26
C ARG A 241 -8.66 0.40 -23.29
N ASP A 242 -8.27 -0.82 -22.95
CA ASP A 242 -8.37 -2.02 -23.80
C ASP A 242 -9.59 -2.90 -23.42
N ARG A 243 -10.53 -2.32 -22.66
CA ARG A 243 -11.71 -3.00 -22.09
C ARG A 243 -12.97 -2.12 -22.13
N LEU A 244 -13.09 -1.28 -23.15
CA LEU A 244 -14.29 -0.50 -23.46
C LEU A 244 -15.02 -1.18 -24.61
N ILE A 245 -16.31 -1.47 -24.43
CA ILE A 245 -17.20 -1.99 -25.47
C ILE A 245 -18.04 -0.83 -25.99
N ASP A 246 -17.71 -0.37 -27.19
CA ASP A 246 -18.35 0.75 -27.91
C ASP A 246 -19.09 0.32 -29.19
N SER A 247 -18.82 -0.89 -29.70
CA SER A 247 -19.54 -1.53 -30.81
C SER A 247 -19.96 -2.96 -30.46
N LEU A 248 -21.03 -3.45 -31.11
CA LEU A 248 -21.45 -4.86 -31.09
C LEU A 248 -20.45 -5.79 -31.79
N ASP A 249 -19.63 -5.26 -32.70
CA ASP A 249 -18.57 -6.00 -33.38
C ASP A 249 -17.34 -6.25 -32.48
N HIS A 250 -17.33 -5.69 -31.26
CA HIS A 250 -16.25 -5.87 -30.31
C HIS A 250 -16.02 -7.37 -30.05
N PRO A 251 -14.77 -7.88 -30.07
CA PRO A 251 -14.49 -9.32 -30.03
C PRO A 251 -15.17 -10.08 -28.89
N VAL A 252 -15.30 -9.44 -27.72
CA VAL A 252 -15.97 -10.00 -26.53
C VAL A 252 -17.47 -10.22 -26.73
N ILE A 253 -18.15 -9.34 -27.46
CA ILE A 253 -19.59 -9.48 -27.74
C ILE A 253 -19.82 -10.57 -28.79
N ARG A 254 -18.92 -10.68 -29.78
CA ARG A 254 -18.91 -11.79 -30.74
C ARG A 254 -18.69 -13.14 -30.05
N GLU A 255 -17.69 -13.23 -29.18
CA GLU A 255 -17.38 -14.41 -28.35
C GLU A 255 -18.60 -14.84 -27.51
N LEU A 256 -19.26 -13.89 -26.83
CA LEU A 256 -20.46 -14.15 -26.02
C LEU A 256 -21.64 -14.62 -26.88
N ARG A 257 -21.87 -14.01 -28.04
CA ARG A 257 -22.93 -14.39 -29.00
C ARG A 257 -22.61 -15.66 -29.81
N GLY A 258 -21.51 -16.37 -29.51
CA GLY A 258 -21.12 -17.62 -30.18
C GLY A 258 -20.54 -17.45 -31.59
N ALA A 259 -20.20 -16.22 -32.00
CA ALA A 259 -19.59 -15.91 -33.28
C ALA A 259 -18.05 -15.96 -33.18
N ALA A 260 -17.50 -17.17 -33.26
CA ALA A 260 -16.06 -17.42 -33.41
C ALA A 260 -15.48 -16.77 -34.68
#